data_AF-A0A8C1BU94-F1
#
_entry.id   AF-A0A8C1BU94-F1
#
_cell.length_a   1.000
_cell.length_b   1.000
_cell.length_c   1.000
_cell.angle_alpha   90.00
_cell.angle_beta   90.00
_cell.angle_gamma   90.00
#
_symmetry.space_group_name_H-M   'P 1'
#
loop_
_entity.id
_entity.type
_entity.pdbx_description
1 polymer ?
#
loop_
_entity_poly.entity_id
_entity_poly.type
_entity_poly.pdbx_seq_one_letter_code
_entity_poly.pdbx_strand_id
1 'polypeptide(L)'
;MGAALFSPLSSLLADTTTMITPVDISRHFQCPMCKNLLTDPVSTTCGHTFCKDCLDKHISRSEPQCPLCQEPVTTKPSVNKAIEALLQEFHQTHLPNLDLFCGQRDTIPCDVCDEHLTFKAVKSCLICSLSFCDEHLKPHQSMARFKGHKLVSPVEKLDQRACNTHGRPLELYCRRDERCICTLCVKTGGDVIPVETERDRRQAIQQNTIEVIERMISQREDKLKELEESAAKYQALLEKEQQEIKEVFAALMEALRKTGQVLLAPLEDGRRCLEKEMDEKTQQIQKDILKYKEAIESLNRTKNEEDDILFIQSYPSVPAEFSDDWTLSIDTELNFGTMRNTKAELMDEIETHLKKLCAVGERLYLRVGMQLLINSIWIGLFELVLHSL
;
A
#
# COMPACT_ATOMS: atom_id res chain seq x y z
N MET A 1 -19.08 -25.56 -78.50
CA MET A 1 -19.75 -26.69 -77.82
C MET A 1 -18.83 -27.90 -77.93
N GLY A 2 -18.57 -28.60 -76.81
CA GLY A 2 -17.90 -29.90 -76.79
C GLY A 2 -16.49 -29.88 -76.20
N ALA A 3 -16.39 -30.14 -74.90
CA ALA A 3 -15.16 -30.39 -74.16
C ALA A 3 -14.74 -31.86 -74.28
N ALA A 4 -13.43 -32.14 -74.36
CA ALA A 4 -12.85 -33.41 -73.96
C ALA A 4 -11.34 -33.28 -73.65
N LEU A 5 -11.04 -33.36 -72.34
CA LEU A 5 -9.97 -34.14 -71.70
C LEU A 5 -8.53 -34.08 -72.26
N PHE A 6 -7.68 -33.27 -71.63
CA PHE A 6 -6.23 -33.45 -71.62
C PHE A 6 -5.75 -33.71 -70.18
N SER A 7 -5.24 -34.91 -69.92
CA SER A 7 -4.35 -35.21 -68.78
C SER A 7 -2.92 -34.87 -69.18
N PRO A 8 -2.14 -34.10 -68.39
CA PRO A 8 -0.71 -33.93 -68.65
C PRO A 8 0.12 -34.97 -67.91
N LEU A 9 1.11 -35.52 -68.61
CA LEU A 9 2.21 -36.32 -68.05
C LEU A 9 2.97 -35.51 -66.98
N SER A 10 2.95 -35.97 -65.74
CA SER A 10 3.85 -35.52 -64.66
C SER A 10 4.65 -36.72 -64.11
N SER A 11 5.39 -37.39 -64.99
CA SER A 11 6.24 -38.54 -64.64
C SER A 11 7.70 -38.21 -64.89
N LEU A 12 8.32 -37.39 -64.04
CA LEU A 12 9.78 -37.22 -63.95
C LEU A 12 10.15 -36.31 -62.77
N LEU A 13 9.95 -36.75 -61.53
CA LEU A 13 10.66 -36.27 -60.32
C LEU A 13 10.35 -37.19 -59.13
N ALA A 14 10.81 -38.43 -59.21
CA ALA A 14 10.89 -39.33 -58.05
C ALA A 14 12.13 -40.19 -58.22
N ASP A 15 13.25 -39.73 -57.65
CA ASP A 15 14.28 -40.56 -57.01
C ASP A 15 15.58 -39.75 -56.83
N THR A 16 15.69 -39.10 -55.66
CA THR A 16 16.96 -38.95 -54.92
C THR A 16 16.64 -38.55 -53.48
N THR A 17 16.07 -39.48 -52.72
CA THR A 17 16.10 -39.42 -51.25
C THR A 17 17.30 -40.25 -50.80
N THR A 18 18.47 -39.62 -50.76
CA THR A 18 19.67 -40.24 -50.23
C THR A 18 19.49 -40.46 -48.73
N MET A 19 19.45 -41.73 -48.33
CA MET A 19 19.46 -42.19 -46.94
C MET A 19 20.77 -41.74 -46.26
N ILE A 20 20.70 -40.70 -45.43
CA ILE A 20 21.78 -40.37 -44.48
C ILE A 20 21.36 -40.98 -43.13
N THR A 21 22.01 -42.07 -42.75
CA THR A 21 21.94 -42.57 -41.36
C THR A 21 22.51 -41.52 -40.42
N PRO A 22 21.86 -41.16 -39.30
CA PRO A 22 22.41 -40.20 -38.35
C PRO A 22 23.72 -40.75 -37.78
N VAL A 23 24.83 -40.07 -38.06
CA VAL A 23 26.11 -40.35 -37.42
C VAL A 23 25.99 -39.90 -35.96
N ASP A 24 26.12 -40.81 -35.00
CA ASP A 24 26.13 -40.49 -33.57
C ASP A 24 27.44 -39.77 -33.20
N ILE A 25 27.42 -38.45 -33.36
CA ILE A 25 28.56 -37.58 -33.07
C ILE A 25 28.76 -37.32 -31.57
N SER A 26 27.86 -37.78 -30.70
CA SER A 26 27.92 -37.52 -29.24
C SER A 26 29.19 -38.10 -28.61
N ARG A 27 29.67 -39.23 -29.14
CA ARG A 27 30.90 -39.90 -28.70
C ARG A 27 32.17 -39.08 -28.93
N HIS A 28 32.14 -38.14 -29.89
CA HIS A 28 33.27 -37.25 -30.18
C HIS A 28 33.37 -36.08 -29.20
N PHE A 29 32.35 -35.88 -28.37
CA PHE A 29 32.28 -34.82 -27.37
C PHE A 29 32.41 -35.32 -25.92
N GLN A 30 32.77 -36.59 -25.73
CA GLN A 30 32.96 -37.18 -24.41
C GLN A 30 34.39 -36.95 -23.90
N CYS A 31 34.50 -36.58 -22.64
CA CYS A 31 35.78 -36.48 -21.95
C CYS A 31 36.37 -37.88 -21.76
N PRO A 32 37.60 -38.16 -22.23
CA PRO A 32 38.22 -39.47 -22.09
C PRO A 32 38.46 -39.92 -20.65
N MET A 33 38.49 -38.98 -19.71
CA MET A 33 38.75 -39.23 -18.28
C MET A 33 37.49 -39.51 -17.46
N CYS A 34 36.50 -38.61 -17.49
CA CYS A 34 35.26 -38.79 -16.71
C CYS A 34 34.13 -39.49 -17.49
N LYS A 35 34.33 -39.74 -18.79
CA LYS A 35 33.36 -40.36 -19.71
C LYS A 35 32.03 -39.60 -19.88
N ASN A 36 31.89 -38.42 -19.25
CA ASN A 36 30.78 -37.51 -19.45
C ASN A 36 31.04 -36.58 -20.66
N LEU A 37 29.99 -35.88 -21.10
CA LEU A 37 30.14 -34.79 -22.08
C LEU A 37 31.12 -33.73 -21.54
N LEU A 38 31.95 -33.17 -22.43
CA LEU A 38 32.94 -32.16 -22.07
C LEU A 38 32.28 -30.94 -21.41
N THR A 39 32.77 -30.57 -20.23
CA THR A 39 32.41 -29.35 -19.51
C THR A 39 33.64 -28.46 -19.43
N ASP A 40 33.54 -27.19 -19.84
CA ASP A 40 34.67 -26.29 -20.04
C ASP A 40 35.82 -26.99 -20.82
N PRO A 41 35.60 -27.37 -22.09
CA PRO A 41 36.55 -28.18 -22.84
C PRO A 41 37.90 -27.48 -22.95
N VAL A 42 38.98 -28.14 -22.54
CA VAL A 42 40.36 -27.66 -22.72
C VAL A 42 41.11 -28.61 -23.65
N SER A 43 41.80 -28.05 -24.64
CA SER A 43 42.61 -28.82 -25.58
C SER A 43 44.08 -28.64 -25.27
N THR A 44 44.78 -29.77 -25.15
CA THR A 44 46.24 -29.81 -25.03
C THR A 44 46.90 -29.49 -26.38
N THR A 45 48.20 -29.15 -26.37
CA THR A 45 49.00 -28.87 -27.58
C THR A 45 49.05 -30.06 -28.55
N CYS A 46 48.90 -31.29 -28.04
CA CYS A 46 48.80 -32.50 -28.84
C CYS A 46 47.42 -32.72 -29.47
N GLY A 47 46.45 -31.83 -29.23
CA GLY A 47 45.10 -31.88 -29.81
C GLY A 47 44.05 -32.67 -29.02
N HIS A 48 44.42 -33.37 -27.93
CA HIS A 48 43.44 -34.07 -27.09
C HIS A 48 42.66 -33.10 -26.20
N THR A 49 41.35 -33.33 -26.07
CA THR A 49 40.43 -32.45 -25.34
C THR A 49 39.81 -33.16 -24.12
N PHE A 50 39.74 -32.44 -23.01
CA PHE A 50 39.25 -32.92 -21.71
C PHE A 50 38.37 -31.86 -21.05
N CYS A 51 37.61 -32.22 -20.01
CA CYS A 51 37.05 -31.20 -19.13
C CYS A 51 38.20 -30.49 -18.40
N LYS A 52 38.11 -29.17 -18.23
CA LYS A 52 39.10 -28.37 -17.50
C LYS A 52 39.45 -28.99 -16.14
N ASP A 53 38.43 -29.34 -15.36
CA ASP A 53 38.61 -29.94 -14.04
C ASP A 53 39.30 -31.32 -14.09
N CYS A 54 39.04 -32.12 -15.13
CA CYS A 54 39.67 -33.42 -15.29
C CYS A 54 41.17 -33.28 -15.56
N LEU A 55 41.55 -32.37 -16.46
CA LEU A 55 42.94 -32.14 -16.80
C LEU A 55 43.69 -31.46 -15.63
N ASP A 56 43.08 -30.46 -14.98
CA ASP A 56 43.67 -29.79 -13.81
C ASP A 56 43.90 -30.79 -12.66
N LYS A 57 42.97 -31.73 -12.41
CA LYS A 57 43.13 -32.80 -11.42
C LYS A 57 44.23 -33.80 -11.80
N HIS A 58 44.43 -34.08 -13.08
CA HIS A 58 45.53 -34.95 -13.52
C HIS A 58 46.89 -34.29 -13.30
N ILE A 59 47.05 -33.05 -13.80
CA ILE A 59 48.32 -32.31 -13.76
C ILE A 59 48.70 -31.94 -12.32
N SER A 60 47.73 -31.75 -11.42
CA SER A 60 48.02 -31.52 -9.99
C SER A 60 48.48 -32.78 -9.24
N ARG A 61 48.24 -33.98 -9.79
CA ARG A 61 48.58 -35.27 -9.16
C ARG A 61 49.74 -36.01 -9.84
N SER A 62 50.10 -35.61 -11.05
CA SER A 62 51.07 -36.31 -11.92
C SER A 62 51.91 -35.28 -12.69
N GLU A 63 52.90 -35.75 -13.46
CA GLU A 63 53.64 -34.87 -14.37
C GLU A 63 52.69 -34.12 -15.33
N PRO A 64 53.02 -32.88 -15.73
CA PRO A 64 52.20 -32.07 -16.62
C PRO A 64 52.27 -32.62 -18.05
N GLN A 65 51.61 -33.75 -18.28
CA GLN A 65 51.56 -34.48 -19.53
C GLN A 65 50.11 -34.78 -19.91
N CYS A 66 49.87 -34.96 -21.21
CA CYS A 66 48.56 -35.34 -21.72
C CYS A 66 48.18 -36.75 -21.21
N PRO A 67 46.99 -36.92 -20.60
CA PRO A 67 46.54 -38.22 -20.08
C PRO A 67 46.44 -39.34 -21.12
N LEU A 68 46.41 -39.01 -22.43
CA LEU A 68 46.22 -39.98 -23.51
C LEU A 68 47.51 -40.35 -24.24
N CYS A 69 48.37 -39.38 -24.55
CA CYS A 69 49.58 -39.61 -25.34
C CYS A 69 50.88 -39.25 -24.61
N GLN A 70 50.80 -38.81 -23.35
CA GLN A 70 51.94 -38.46 -22.49
C GLN A 70 52.80 -37.29 -23.00
N GLU A 71 52.36 -36.55 -24.02
CA GLU A 71 53.06 -35.34 -24.47
C GLU A 71 53.04 -34.23 -23.40
N PRO A 72 54.15 -33.47 -23.20
CA PRO A 72 54.20 -32.40 -22.22
C PRO A 72 53.15 -31.30 -22.47
N VAL A 73 52.40 -30.96 -21.42
CA VAL A 73 51.48 -29.83 -21.39
C VAL A 73 52.25 -28.60 -20.90
N THR A 74 52.94 -27.94 -21.82
CA THR A 74 53.88 -26.84 -21.53
C THR A 74 53.20 -25.56 -21.05
N THR A 75 51.92 -25.37 -21.37
CA THR A 75 51.13 -24.20 -20.99
C THR A 75 49.78 -24.65 -20.46
N LYS A 76 49.28 -24.01 -19.39
CA LYS A 76 47.94 -24.31 -18.88
C LYS A 76 46.91 -23.96 -19.97
N PRO A 77 46.17 -24.94 -20.51
CA PRO A 77 45.26 -24.68 -21.61
C PRO A 77 44.04 -23.89 -21.11
N SER A 78 43.65 -22.86 -21.87
CA SER A 78 42.38 -22.17 -21.69
C SER A 78 41.25 -22.97 -22.34
N VAL A 79 40.01 -22.63 -21.97
CA VAL A 79 38.82 -23.25 -22.58
C VAL A 79 38.84 -23.04 -24.10
N ASN A 80 38.68 -24.12 -24.85
CA ASN A 80 38.58 -24.13 -26.29
C ASN A 80 37.19 -23.63 -26.71
N LYS A 81 37.10 -22.35 -27.04
CA LYS A 81 35.86 -21.68 -27.43
C LYS A 81 35.20 -22.26 -28.68
N ALA A 82 35.97 -22.87 -29.59
CA ALA A 82 35.40 -23.52 -30.77
C ALA A 82 34.68 -24.82 -30.39
N ILE A 83 35.29 -25.65 -29.55
CA ILE A 83 34.64 -26.88 -29.05
C ILE A 83 33.47 -26.53 -28.12
N GLU A 84 33.60 -25.50 -27.30
CA GLU A 84 32.50 -24.97 -26.47
C GLU A 84 31.32 -24.51 -27.34
N ALA A 85 31.57 -23.80 -28.45
CA ALA A 85 30.53 -23.39 -29.39
C ALA A 85 29.88 -24.59 -30.10
N LEU A 86 30.67 -25.59 -30.51
CA LEU A 86 30.16 -26.82 -31.10
C LEU A 86 29.36 -27.66 -30.09
N LEU A 87 29.77 -27.71 -28.84
CA LEU A 87 29.00 -28.32 -27.75
C LEU A 87 27.69 -27.55 -27.53
N GLN A 88 27.72 -26.21 -27.53
CA GLN A 88 26.52 -25.39 -27.42
C GLN A 88 25.58 -25.61 -28.60
N GLU A 89 26.09 -25.68 -29.82
CA GLU A 89 25.31 -25.96 -31.02
C GLU A 89 24.77 -27.40 -30.99
N PHE A 90 25.56 -28.38 -30.54
CA PHE A 90 25.11 -29.76 -30.28
C PHE A 90 24.02 -29.79 -29.20
N HIS A 91 24.16 -29.00 -28.13
CA HIS A 91 23.13 -28.83 -27.11
C HIS A 91 21.86 -28.19 -27.68
N GLN A 92 21.98 -27.23 -28.59
CA GLN A 92 20.83 -26.53 -29.19
C GLN A 92 20.14 -27.34 -30.29
N THR A 93 20.89 -28.15 -31.05
CA THR A 93 20.37 -28.96 -32.16
C THR A 93 19.90 -30.34 -31.72
N HIS A 94 20.47 -30.90 -30.65
CA HIS A 94 20.14 -32.24 -30.15
C HIS A 94 19.59 -32.29 -28.71
N LEU A 95 19.71 -31.22 -27.90
CA LEU A 95 19.39 -31.24 -26.46
C LEU A 95 18.57 -30.04 -25.88
N PRO A 96 17.81 -29.21 -26.62
CA PRO A 96 17.14 -28.04 -26.04
C PRO A 96 15.89 -28.40 -25.19
N ASN A 97 15.45 -29.66 -25.17
CA ASN A 97 14.25 -30.14 -24.46
C ASN A 97 14.52 -31.40 -23.61
N LEU A 98 15.72 -31.54 -23.05
CA LEU A 98 15.96 -32.64 -22.12
C LEU A 98 15.56 -32.22 -20.71
N ASP A 99 14.45 -32.80 -20.23
CA ASP A 99 14.01 -32.76 -18.83
C ASP A 99 15.01 -33.51 -17.94
N LEU A 100 16.26 -33.05 -17.85
CA LEU A 100 17.27 -33.67 -16.99
C LEU A 100 16.93 -33.42 -15.52
N PHE A 101 17.11 -34.46 -14.71
CA PHE A 101 16.96 -34.33 -13.27
C PHE A 101 18.16 -33.55 -12.70
N CYS A 102 17.88 -32.36 -12.14
CA CYS A 102 18.89 -31.45 -11.60
C CYS A 102 18.77 -31.24 -10.08
N GLY A 103 18.02 -32.10 -9.38
CA GLY A 103 17.84 -32.00 -7.93
C GLY A 103 16.97 -30.83 -7.47
N GLN A 104 16.09 -30.30 -8.33
CA GLN A 104 15.12 -29.27 -7.95
C GLN A 104 14.08 -29.81 -6.95
N ARG A 105 13.63 -28.95 -6.02
CA ARG A 105 12.50 -29.28 -5.13
C ARG A 105 11.29 -29.69 -5.96
N ASP A 106 10.57 -30.71 -5.49
CA ASP A 106 9.36 -31.28 -6.11
C ASP A 106 9.60 -31.98 -7.47
N THR A 107 10.85 -32.28 -7.83
CA THR A 107 11.18 -33.11 -8.99
C THR A 107 11.73 -34.46 -8.53
N ILE A 108 11.41 -35.52 -9.27
CA ILE A 108 11.77 -36.90 -8.92
C ILE A 108 12.55 -37.50 -10.09
N PRO A 109 13.67 -38.19 -9.86
CA PRO A 109 14.45 -38.82 -10.93
C PRO A 109 13.72 -40.03 -11.51
N CYS A 110 14.05 -40.38 -12.75
CA CYS A 110 13.69 -41.67 -13.31
C CYS A 110 14.62 -42.77 -12.74
N ASP A 111 14.02 -43.85 -12.24
CA ASP A 111 14.75 -44.96 -11.60
C ASP A 111 15.38 -45.95 -12.60
N VAL A 112 15.06 -45.80 -13.89
CA VAL A 112 15.49 -46.73 -14.97
C VAL A 112 16.62 -46.14 -15.81
N CYS A 113 16.80 -44.81 -15.76
CA CYS A 113 17.89 -44.15 -16.46
C CYS A 113 19.25 -44.68 -16.02
N ASP A 114 20.19 -44.66 -16.97
CA ASP A 114 21.61 -44.85 -16.65
C ASP A 114 22.05 -43.80 -15.61
N GLU A 115 22.92 -44.21 -14.69
CA GLU A 115 23.44 -43.37 -13.59
C GLU A 115 24.12 -42.10 -14.12
N HIS A 116 24.59 -42.13 -15.36
CA HIS A 116 25.28 -41.02 -16.02
C HIS A 116 24.33 -39.98 -16.65
N LEU A 117 23.06 -40.33 -16.91
CA LEU A 117 22.09 -39.45 -17.57
C LEU A 117 20.66 -39.70 -17.06
N THR A 118 20.33 -39.09 -15.92
CA THR A 118 19.01 -39.24 -15.30
C THR A 118 18.06 -38.13 -15.73
N PHE A 119 16.91 -38.53 -16.25
CA PHE A 119 15.81 -37.64 -16.62
C PHE A 119 14.80 -37.49 -15.47
N LYS A 120 14.06 -36.38 -15.46
CA LYS A 120 12.91 -36.16 -14.56
C LYS A 120 11.84 -37.21 -14.88
N ALA A 121 11.30 -37.80 -13.84
CA ALA A 121 10.15 -38.67 -13.96
C ALA A 121 8.90 -37.86 -14.29
N VAL A 122 8.09 -38.39 -15.20
CA VAL A 122 6.78 -37.83 -15.57
C VAL A 122 5.64 -38.62 -14.94
N LYS A 123 5.87 -39.90 -14.63
CA LYS A 123 4.93 -40.77 -13.91
C LYS A 123 5.66 -41.76 -13.00
N SER A 124 5.00 -42.14 -11.92
CA SER A 124 5.40 -43.30 -11.11
C SER A 124 4.38 -44.43 -11.28
N CYS A 125 4.88 -45.66 -11.43
CA CYS A 125 4.04 -46.85 -11.38
C CYS A 125 3.93 -47.34 -9.95
N LEU A 126 2.69 -47.42 -9.45
CA LEU A 126 2.41 -47.84 -8.09
C LEU A 126 2.58 -49.35 -7.86
N ILE A 127 2.67 -50.15 -8.92
CA ILE A 127 2.86 -51.60 -8.86
C ILE A 127 4.35 -51.96 -8.96
N CYS A 128 5.07 -51.34 -9.91
CA CYS A 128 6.53 -51.53 -10.01
C CYS A 128 7.30 -50.84 -8.90
N SER A 129 6.71 -49.83 -8.25
CA SER A 129 7.38 -48.92 -7.30
C SER A 129 8.60 -48.24 -7.94
N LEU A 130 8.44 -47.80 -9.19
CA LEU A 130 9.45 -47.08 -9.97
C LEU A 130 8.84 -45.84 -10.62
N SER A 131 9.68 -44.84 -10.82
CA SER A 131 9.43 -43.57 -11.50
C SER A 131 10.09 -43.56 -12.88
N PHE A 132 9.35 -43.13 -13.89
CA PHE A 132 9.75 -43.20 -15.30
C PHE A 132 9.78 -41.80 -15.92
N CYS A 133 10.85 -41.48 -16.63
CA CYS A 133 10.85 -40.39 -17.62
C CYS A 133 10.03 -40.80 -18.85
N ASP A 134 9.78 -39.86 -19.77
CA ASP A 134 8.93 -40.10 -20.93
C ASP A 134 9.39 -41.30 -21.78
N GLU A 135 10.69 -41.40 -22.05
CA GLU A 135 11.29 -42.50 -22.82
C GLU A 135 11.08 -43.87 -22.16
N HIS A 136 11.34 -43.98 -20.85
CA HIS A 136 11.16 -45.25 -20.13
C HIS A 136 9.69 -45.56 -19.82
N LEU A 137 8.80 -44.57 -19.88
CA LEU A 137 7.37 -44.76 -19.68
C LEU A 137 6.68 -45.37 -20.91
N LYS A 138 7.11 -45.02 -22.12
CA LYS A 138 6.56 -45.52 -23.40
C LYS A 138 6.46 -47.05 -23.46
N PRO A 139 7.52 -47.84 -23.21
CA PRO A 139 7.42 -49.30 -23.20
C PRO A 139 6.52 -49.81 -22.07
N HIS A 140 6.51 -49.14 -20.91
CA HIS A 140 5.65 -49.50 -19.79
C HIS A 140 4.16 -49.30 -20.13
N GLN A 141 3.81 -48.30 -20.95
CA GLN A 141 2.42 -48.07 -21.36
C GLN A 141 1.99 -48.94 -22.55
N SER A 142 2.90 -49.21 -23.49
CA SER A 142 2.57 -49.90 -24.74
C SER A 142 2.53 -51.42 -24.62
N MET A 143 3.29 -52.01 -23.69
CA MET A 143 3.30 -53.47 -23.52
C MET A 143 2.05 -53.98 -22.82
N ALA A 144 1.38 -54.97 -23.43
CA ALA A 144 0.14 -55.55 -22.92
C ALA A 144 0.24 -56.07 -21.47
N ARG A 145 1.41 -56.57 -21.06
CA ARG A 145 1.66 -57.10 -19.71
C ARG A 145 1.54 -56.06 -18.59
N PHE A 146 1.69 -54.78 -18.91
CA PHE A 146 1.67 -53.68 -17.93
C PHE A 146 0.37 -52.87 -17.97
N LYS A 147 -0.61 -53.24 -18.80
CA LYS A 147 -1.86 -52.50 -19.00
C LYS A 147 -2.69 -52.31 -17.71
N GLY A 148 -2.51 -53.18 -16.72
CA GLY A 148 -3.17 -53.09 -15.40
C GLY A 148 -2.44 -52.24 -14.35
N HIS A 149 -1.27 -51.70 -14.68
CA HIS A 149 -0.46 -50.93 -13.73
C HIS A 149 -0.98 -49.50 -13.57
N LYS A 150 -1.20 -49.08 -12.31
CA LYS A 150 -1.64 -47.71 -12.00
C LYS A 150 -0.45 -46.74 -12.06
N LEU A 151 -0.49 -45.84 -13.04
CA LEU A 151 0.46 -44.73 -13.21
C LEU A 151 -0.12 -43.44 -12.62
N VAL A 152 0.65 -42.77 -11.77
CA VAL A 152 0.27 -41.50 -11.13
C VAL A 152 1.36 -40.44 -11.34
N SER A 153 1.11 -39.20 -10.91
CA SER A 153 2.16 -38.17 -10.84
C SER A 153 3.38 -38.70 -10.06
N PRO A 154 4.60 -38.24 -10.37
CA PRO A 154 5.80 -38.72 -9.69
C PRO A 154 5.66 -38.69 -8.16
N VAL A 155 6.02 -39.79 -7.50
CA VAL A 155 5.99 -39.94 -6.04
C VAL A 155 7.41 -40.08 -5.51
N GLU A 156 7.80 -39.24 -4.55
CA GLU A 156 9.17 -39.19 -4.05
C GLU A 156 9.54 -40.42 -3.23
N LYS A 157 8.63 -40.86 -2.36
CA LYS A 157 8.85 -41.92 -1.36
C LYS A 157 8.09 -43.18 -1.72
N LEU A 158 8.39 -43.75 -2.90
CA LEU A 158 7.74 -44.98 -3.38
C LEU A 158 8.07 -46.20 -2.51
N ASP A 159 9.25 -46.22 -1.91
CA ASP A 159 9.72 -47.22 -0.95
C ASP A 159 8.80 -47.34 0.27
N GLN A 160 8.21 -46.23 0.74
CA GLN A 160 7.27 -46.19 1.87
C GLN A 160 5.92 -46.88 1.57
N ARG A 161 5.69 -47.30 0.32
CA ARG A 161 4.50 -48.04 -0.09
C ARG A 161 4.68 -49.56 0.05
N ALA A 162 5.84 -50.02 0.51
CA ALA A 162 6.11 -51.40 0.84
C ALA A 162 6.13 -51.63 2.37
N CYS A 163 5.72 -52.81 2.79
CA CYS A 163 5.85 -53.24 4.17
C CYS A 163 7.33 -53.47 4.50
N ASN A 164 7.85 -52.77 5.50
CA ASN A 164 9.26 -52.88 5.93
C ASN A 164 9.66 -54.29 6.38
N THR A 165 8.70 -55.12 6.83
CA THR A 165 8.97 -56.49 7.30
C THR A 165 8.94 -57.50 6.16
N HIS A 166 8.02 -57.33 5.20
CA HIS A 166 7.74 -58.35 4.17
C HIS A 166 8.16 -57.94 2.75
N GLY A 167 8.52 -56.67 2.53
CA GLY A 167 8.83 -56.12 1.20
C GLY A 167 7.64 -56.13 0.24
N ARG A 168 6.40 -56.33 0.74
CA ARG A 168 5.17 -56.43 -0.08
C ARG A 168 4.42 -55.09 -0.11
N PRO A 169 3.71 -54.76 -1.19
CA PRO A 169 2.88 -53.55 -1.26
C PRO A 169 1.86 -53.43 -0.12
N LEU A 170 1.63 -52.20 0.32
CA LEU A 170 0.62 -51.86 1.32
C LEU A 170 -0.74 -51.61 0.63
N GLU A 171 -1.50 -52.68 0.42
CA GLU A 171 -2.79 -52.67 -0.30
C GLU A 171 -4.01 -52.70 0.63
N LEU A 172 -3.79 -52.92 1.93
CA LEU A 172 -4.84 -53.07 2.93
C LEU A 172 -4.71 -52.01 4.03
N TYR A 173 -5.83 -51.63 4.64
CA TYR A 173 -5.90 -50.73 5.78
C TYR A 173 -6.52 -51.44 6.97
N CYS A 174 -5.79 -51.52 8.08
CA CYS A 174 -6.30 -52.07 9.33
C CYS A 174 -6.99 -50.95 10.12
N ARG A 175 -8.30 -51.04 10.30
CA ARG A 175 -9.07 -50.01 11.01
C ARG A 175 -8.72 -49.92 12.48
N ARG A 176 -8.44 -51.05 13.12
CA ARG A 176 -8.06 -51.12 14.54
C ARG A 176 -6.70 -50.48 14.83
N ASP A 177 -5.75 -50.69 13.93
CA ASP A 177 -4.36 -50.23 14.07
C ASP A 177 -4.09 -48.88 13.37
N GLU A 178 -5.10 -48.35 12.67
CA GLU A 178 -5.06 -47.13 11.87
C GLU A 178 -3.85 -46.99 10.92
N ARG A 179 -3.45 -48.10 10.30
CA ARG A 179 -2.28 -48.13 9.40
C ARG A 179 -2.51 -48.98 8.16
N CYS A 180 -1.80 -48.62 7.08
CA CYS A 180 -1.71 -49.45 5.89
C CYS A 180 -0.80 -50.67 6.16
N ILE A 181 -1.22 -51.85 5.71
CA ILE A 181 -0.53 -53.12 5.90
C ILE A 181 -0.50 -53.92 4.59
N CYS A 182 0.43 -54.87 4.47
CA CYS A 182 0.43 -55.84 3.37
C CYS A 182 -0.40 -57.07 3.71
N THR A 183 -0.66 -57.94 2.73
CA THR A 183 -1.44 -59.17 2.89
C THR A 183 -0.87 -60.14 3.94
N LEU A 184 0.45 -60.22 4.09
CA LEU A 184 1.11 -61.07 5.10
C LEU A 184 1.00 -60.52 6.54
N CYS A 185 0.63 -59.25 6.72
CA CYS A 185 0.43 -58.64 8.03
C CYS A 185 -1.00 -58.83 8.58
N VAL A 186 -1.91 -59.42 7.80
CA VAL A 186 -3.29 -59.64 8.22
C VAL A 186 -3.32 -60.68 9.33
N LYS A 187 -3.78 -60.26 10.51
CA LYS A 187 -3.99 -61.16 11.66
C LYS A 187 -5.37 -61.81 11.56
N THR A 188 -5.49 -63.05 12.05
CA THR A 188 -6.77 -63.78 12.12
C THR A 188 -7.82 -62.95 12.87
N GLY A 189 -8.97 -62.70 12.24
CA GLY A 189 -10.06 -61.89 12.81
C GLY A 189 -9.80 -60.37 12.84
N GLY A 190 -8.88 -59.86 12.01
CA GLY A 190 -8.63 -58.43 11.87
C GLY A 190 -9.72 -57.69 11.06
N ASP A 191 -10.08 -56.48 11.49
CA ASP A 191 -10.91 -55.54 10.71
C ASP A 191 -10.03 -54.82 9.69
N VAL A 192 -10.00 -55.37 8.48
CA VAL A 192 -9.12 -54.95 7.40
C VAL A 192 -9.95 -54.74 6.13
N ILE A 193 -9.75 -53.59 5.50
CA ILE A 193 -10.41 -53.20 4.25
C ILE A 193 -9.36 -52.80 3.20
N PRO A 194 -9.69 -52.79 1.90
CA PRO A 194 -8.81 -52.22 0.88
C PRO A 194 -8.49 -50.75 1.15
N VAL A 195 -7.28 -50.30 0.83
CA VAL A 195 -6.86 -48.90 1.03
C VAL A 195 -7.72 -47.92 0.23
N GLU A 196 -8.23 -48.32 -0.94
CA GLU A 196 -9.13 -47.54 -1.78
C GLU A 196 -10.44 -47.23 -1.04
N THR A 197 -11.00 -48.21 -0.33
CA THR A 197 -12.26 -48.03 0.42
C THR A 197 -12.09 -47.04 1.57
N GLU A 198 -10.98 -47.09 2.30
CA GLU A 198 -10.71 -46.11 3.36
C GLU A 198 -10.41 -44.72 2.79
N ARG A 199 -9.70 -44.66 1.65
CA ARG A 199 -9.41 -43.42 0.94
C ARG A 199 -10.70 -42.71 0.53
N ASP A 200 -11.64 -43.42 -0.09
CA ASP A 200 -12.90 -42.83 -0.54
C ASP A 200 -13.73 -42.31 0.64
N ARG A 201 -13.77 -43.06 1.74
CA ARG A 201 -14.42 -42.62 2.99
C ARG A 201 -13.79 -41.34 3.54
N ARG A 202 -12.45 -41.29 3.65
CA ARG A 202 -11.75 -40.11 4.17
C ARG A 202 -11.87 -38.91 3.24
N GLN A 203 -11.84 -39.13 1.93
CA GLN A 203 -12.02 -38.07 0.93
C GLN A 203 -13.42 -37.45 1.03
N ALA A 204 -14.46 -38.25 1.23
CA ALA A 204 -15.82 -37.74 1.45
C ALA A 204 -15.94 -36.92 2.75
N ILE A 205 -15.33 -37.39 3.85
CA ILE A 205 -15.30 -36.64 5.12
C ILE A 205 -14.52 -35.33 4.97
N GLN A 206 -13.39 -35.36 4.26
CA GLN A 206 -12.57 -34.19 3.99
C GLN A 206 -13.37 -33.15 3.20
N GLN A 207 -14.05 -33.55 2.13
CA GLN A 207 -14.86 -32.66 1.31
C GLN A 207 -15.99 -32.00 2.13
N ASN A 208 -16.73 -32.78 2.92
CA ASN A 208 -17.77 -32.25 3.80
C ASN A 208 -17.20 -31.27 4.84
N THR A 209 -16.01 -31.54 5.36
CA THR A 209 -15.36 -30.68 6.36
C THR A 209 -14.90 -29.37 5.73
N ILE A 210 -14.35 -29.40 4.51
CA ILE A 210 -14.01 -28.20 3.73
C ILE A 210 -15.26 -27.35 3.53
N GLU A 211 -16.37 -27.92 3.07
CA GLU A 211 -17.62 -27.19 2.84
C GLU A 211 -18.19 -26.57 4.14
N VAL A 212 -18.02 -27.24 5.27
CA VAL A 212 -18.40 -26.68 6.58
C VAL A 212 -17.53 -25.48 6.94
N ILE A 213 -16.22 -25.58 6.75
CA ILE A 213 -15.27 -24.51 7.06
C ILE A 213 -15.50 -23.32 6.12
N GLU A 214 -15.68 -23.54 4.82
CA GLU A 214 -15.97 -22.48 3.84
C GLU A 214 -17.25 -21.72 4.20
N ARG A 215 -18.31 -22.44 4.63
CA ARG A 215 -19.54 -21.81 5.12
C ARG A 215 -19.30 -20.98 6.38
N MET A 216 -18.48 -21.46 7.31
CA MET A 216 -18.12 -20.71 8.51
C MET A 216 -17.30 -19.46 8.19
N ILE A 217 -16.39 -19.53 7.21
CA ILE A 217 -15.63 -18.37 6.72
C ILE A 217 -16.60 -17.32 6.18
N SER A 218 -17.48 -17.69 5.26
CA SER A 218 -18.48 -16.78 4.67
C SER A 218 -19.36 -16.12 5.74
N GLN A 219 -19.83 -16.88 6.74
CA GLN A 219 -20.61 -16.31 7.86
C GLN A 219 -19.80 -15.29 8.68
N ARG A 220 -18.51 -15.49 8.87
CA ARG A 220 -17.65 -14.55 9.61
C ARG A 220 -17.33 -13.31 8.79
N GLU A 221 -17.16 -13.43 7.48
CA GLU A 221 -17.00 -12.30 6.56
C GLU A 221 -18.26 -11.42 6.56
N ASP A 222 -19.46 -12.02 6.50
CA ASP A 222 -20.72 -11.28 6.59
C ASP A 222 -20.84 -10.53 7.93
N LYS A 223 -20.48 -11.18 9.03
CA LYS A 223 -20.49 -10.54 10.36
C LYS A 223 -19.46 -9.44 10.52
N LEU A 224 -18.31 -9.55 9.87
CA LEU A 224 -17.32 -8.48 9.84
C LEU A 224 -17.89 -7.25 9.12
N LYS A 225 -18.53 -7.45 7.97
CA LYS A 225 -19.17 -6.38 7.20
C LYS A 225 -20.31 -5.70 7.97
N GLU A 226 -21.18 -6.47 8.63
CA GLU A 226 -22.24 -5.91 9.50
C GLU A 226 -21.66 -5.04 10.62
N LEU A 227 -20.54 -5.48 11.22
CA LEU A 227 -19.88 -4.74 12.30
C LEU A 227 -19.25 -3.45 11.79
N GLU A 228 -18.59 -3.48 10.63
CA GLU A 228 -18.02 -2.30 9.98
C GLU A 228 -19.10 -1.26 9.63
N GLU A 229 -20.23 -1.71 9.06
CA GLU A 229 -21.36 -0.83 8.77
C GLU A 229 -21.97 -0.21 10.04
N SER A 230 -22.07 -0.98 11.12
CA SER A 230 -22.55 -0.48 12.42
C SER A 230 -21.59 0.54 13.02
N ALA A 231 -20.28 0.25 12.98
CA ALA A 231 -19.24 1.17 13.46
C ALA A 231 -19.24 2.48 12.66
N ALA A 232 -19.35 2.42 11.33
CA ALA A 232 -19.44 3.59 10.47
C ALA A 232 -20.67 4.45 10.79
N LYS A 233 -21.84 3.83 11.02
CA LYS A 233 -23.05 4.53 11.45
C LYS A 233 -22.85 5.24 12.80
N TYR A 234 -22.26 4.55 13.77
CA TYR A 234 -22.00 5.14 15.08
C TYR A 234 -21.00 6.30 15.00
N GLN A 235 -19.94 6.17 14.21
CA GLN A 235 -18.96 7.22 13.96
C GLN A 235 -19.62 8.45 13.32
N ALA A 236 -20.47 8.26 12.31
CA ALA A 236 -21.21 9.36 11.69
C ALA A 236 -22.15 10.08 12.67
N LEU A 237 -22.77 9.35 13.61
CA LEU A 237 -23.58 9.96 14.68
C LEU A 237 -22.71 10.80 15.62
N LEU A 238 -21.55 10.30 16.03
CA LEU A 238 -20.62 11.06 16.87
C LEU A 238 -20.13 12.33 16.17
N GLU A 239 -19.76 12.26 14.90
CA GLU A 239 -19.32 13.41 14.11
C GLU A 239 -20.43 14.45 13.97
N LYS A 240 -21.67 14.01 13.74
CA LYS A 240 -22.84 14.90 13.70
C LYS A 240 -23.04 15.62 15.03
N GLU A 241 -23.05 14.90 16.16
CA GLU A 241 -23.23 15.52 17.47
C GLU A 241 -22.06 16.48 17.82
N GLN A 242 -20.82 16.12 17.47
CA GLN A 242 -19.68 17.03 17.62
C GLN A 242 -19.84 18.30 16.78
N GLN A 243 -20.34 18.17 15.55
CA GLN A 243 -20.56 19.31 14.67
C GLN A 243 -21.68 20.22 15.21
N GLU A 244 -22.79 19.65 15.69
CA GLU A 244 -23.87 20.41 16.33
C GLU A 244 -23.36 21.18 17.56
N ILE A 245 -22.51 20.58 18.40
CA ILE A 245 -21.87 21.28 19.52
C ILE A 245 -21.04 22.46 19.03
N LYS A 246 -20.16 22.25 18.04
CA LYS A 246 -19.32 23.31 17.48
C LYS A 246 -20.14 24.46 16.91
N GLU A 247 -21.23 24.17 16.22
CA GLU A 247 -22.13 25.16 15.64
C GLU A 247 -22.83 26.00 16.71
N VAL A 248 -23.29 25.38 17.81
CA VAL A 248 -23.89 26.14 18.93
C VAL A 248 -22.86 27.08 19.56
N PHE A 249 -21.64 26.62 19.80
CA PHE A 249 -20.58 27.49 20.35
C PHE A 249 -20.18 28.61 19.39
N ALA A 250 -20.06 28.32 18.09
CA ALA A 250 -19.76 29.33 17.08
C ALA A 250 -20.85 30.42 17.03
N ALA A 251 -22.12 30.02 17.08
CA ALA A 251 -23.24 30.96 17.11
C ALA A 251 -23.23 31.83 18.39
N LEU A 252 -22.95 31.24 19.55
CA LEU A 252 -22.85 31.98 20.82
C LEU A 252 -21.73 33.02 20.80
N MET A 253 -20.54 32.64 20.31
CA MET A 253 -19.41 33.55 20.16
C MET A 253 -19.72 34.70 19.21
N GLU A 254 -20.43 34.41 18.12
CA GLU A 254 -20.83 35.43 17.14
C GLU A 254 -21.89 36.39 17.72
N ALA A 255 -22.86 35.90 18.49
CA ALA A 255 -23.84 36.73 19.20
C ALA A 255 -23.14 37.68 20.19
N LEU A 256 -22.25 37.15 21.03
CA LEU A 256 -21.46 37.96 21.97
C LEU A 256 -20.62 39.04 21.25
N ARG A 257 -19.97 38.67 20.14
CA ARG A 257 -19.18 39.60 19.32
C ARG A 257 -20.06 40.73 18.76
N LYS A 258 -21.23 40.40 18.22
CA LYS A 258 -22.17 41.39 17.68
C LYS A 258 -22.69 42.34 18.76
N THR A 259 -23.12 41.83 19.91
CA THR A 259 -23.58 42.70 20.99
C THR A 259 -22.46 43.58 21.52
N GLY A 260 -21.23 43.07 21.62
CA GLY A 260 -20.06 43.88 21.96
C GLY A 260 -19.89 45.08 21.01
N GLN A 261 -20.07 44.89 19.71
CA GLN A 261 -20.03 45.98 18.73
C GLN A 261 -21.17 46.98 18.92
N VAL A 262 -22.39 46.50 19.17
CA VAL A 262 -23.57 47.36 19.40
C VAL A 262 -23.41 48.21 20.67
N LEU A 263 -22.85 47.63 21.74
CA LEU A 263 -22.64 48.34 23.01
C LEU A 263 -21.51 49.38 22.93
N LEU A 264 -20.48 49.13 22.13
CA LEU A 264 -19.35 50.06 21.97
C LEU A 264 -19.63 51.19 20.96
N ALA A 265 -20.49 50.97 19.96
CA ALA A 265 -20.76 51.95 18.90
C ALA A 265 -21.18 53.35 19.43
N PRO A 266 -22.09 53.50 20.41
CA PRO A 266 -22.46 54.82 20.93
C PRO A 266 -21.30 55.56 21.61
N LEU A 267 -20.38 54.83 22.25
CA LEU A 267 -19.17 55.42 22.85
C LEU A 267 -18.20 55.91 21.78
N GLU A 268 -18.02 55.13 20.71
CA GLU A 268 -17.16 55.51 19.59
C GLU A 268 -17.72 56.71 18.82
N ASP A 269 -19.03 56.76 18.61
CA ASP A 269 -19.71 57.89 17.97
C ASP A 269 -19.69 59.13 18.86
N GLY A 270 -19.96 58.98 20.17
CA GLY A 270 -19.86 60.05 21.15
C GLY A 270 -18.46 60.67 21.19
N ARG A 271 -17.42 59.82 21.22
CA ARG A 271 -16.02 60.28 21.13
C ARG A 271 -15.77 61.11 19.88
N ARG A 272 -16.26 60.66 18.71
CA ARG A 272 -16.06 61.35 17.44
C ARG A 272 -16.78 62.70 17.39
N CYS A 273 -18.00 62.77 17.92
CA CYS A 273 -18.75 64.03 18.03
C CYS A 273 -18.03 65.03 18.95
N LEU A 274 -17.55 64.57 20.10
CA LEU A 274 -16.80 65.38 21.06
C LEU A 274 -15.49 65.90 20.45
N GLU A 275 -14.71 65.03 19.78
CA GLU A 275 -13.48 65.42 19.08
C GLU A 275 -13.76 66.52 18.05
N LYS A 276 -14.83 66.37 17.27
CA LYS A 276 -15.22 67.37 16.27
C LYS A 276 -15.63 68.71 16.90
N GLU A 277 -16.44 68.69 17.95
CA GLU A 277 -16.84 69.91 18.65
C GLU A 277 -15.62 70.61 19.27
N MET A 278 -14.69 69.83 19.82
CA MET A 278 -13.44 70.36 20.36
C MET A 278 -12.58 71.01 19.29
N ASP A 279 -12.45 70.41 18.11
CA ASP A 279 -11.73 70.98 16.98
C ASP A 279 -12.38 72.29 16.50
N GLU A 280 -13.71 72.33 16.38
CA GLU A 280 -14.45 73.53 15.95
C GLU A 280 -14.26 74.69 16.94
N LYS A 281 -14.39 74.44 18.25
CA LYS A 281 -14.14 75.45 19.29
C LYS A 281 -12.69 75.90 19.30
N THR A 282 -11.75 74.97 19.14
CA THR A 282 -10.31 75.27 19.10
C THR A 282 -9.99 76.20 17.92
N GLN A 283 -10.52 75.91 16.73
CA GLN A 283 -10.33 76.75 15.54
C GLN A 283 -10.94 78.14 15.73
N GLN A 284 -12.11 78.23 16.35
CA GLN A 284 -12.75 79.51 16.65
C GLN A 284 -11.89 80.36 17.59
N ILE A 285 -11.41 79.78 18.70
CA ILE A 285 -10.53 80.47 19.65
C ILE A 285 -9.21 80.90 18.97
N GLN A 286 -8.59 80.04 18.16
CA GLN A 286 -7.37 80.38 17.44
C GLN A 286 -7.58 81.56 16.49
N LYS A 287 -8.71 81.60 15.79
CA LYS A 287 -9.08 82.71 14.90
C LYS A 287 -9.26 84.01 15.67
N ASP A 288 -9.89 83.96 16.84
CA ASP A 288 -10.09 85.15 17.67
C ASP A 288 -8.77 85.65 18.28
N ILE A 289 -7.88 84.75 18.73
CA ILE A 289 -6.51 85.10 19.14
C ILE A 289 -5.76 85.83 18.03
N LEU A 290 -5.87 85.36 16.78
CA LEU A 290 -5.20 85.99 15.64
C LEU A 290 -5.75 87.39 15.39
N LYS A 291 -7.08 87.56 15.36
CA LYS A 291 -7.72 88.89 15.23
C LYS A 291 -7.27 89.84 16.33
N TYR A 292 -7.18 89.37 17.58
CA TYR A 292 -6.76 90.20 18.70
C TYR A 292 -5.29 90.61 18.59
N LYS A 293 -4.40 89.71 18.14
CA LYS A 293 -3.00 90.05 17.86
C LYS A 293 -2.87 91.09 16.75
N GLU A 294 -3.61 90.94 15.65
CA GLU A 294 -3.63 91.89 14.54
C GLU A 294 -4.15 93.27 14.97
N ALA A 295 -5.22 93.31 15.78
CA ALA A 295 -5.74 94.56 16.34
C ALA A 295 -4.72 95.26 17.24
N ILE A 296 -4.01 94.52 18.10
CA ILE A 296 -2.93 95.05 18.94
C ILE A 296 -1.78 95.59 18.08
N GLU A 297 -1.37 94.87 17.04
CA GLU A 297 -0.30 95.30 16.14
C GLU A 297 -0.69 96.60 15.40
N SER A 298 -1.91 96.67 14.89
CA SER A 298 -2.41 97.87 14.22
C SER A 298 -2.46 99.09 15.15
N LEU A 299 -2.91 98.90 16.40
CA LEU A 299 -2.92 99.96 17.42
C LEU A 299 -1.51 100.40 17.82
N ASN A 300 -0.57 99.47 17.95
CA ASN A 300 0.82 99.80 18.30
C ASN A 300 1.52 100.60 17.20
N ARG A 301 1.13 100.44 15.93
CA ARG A 301 1.72 101.21 14.81
C ARG A 301 1.38 102.71 14.88
N THR A 302 0.18 103.06 15.32
CA THR A 302 -0.25 104.47 15.45
C THR A 302 0.07 105.06 16.81
N LYS A 303 0.34 104.24 17.83
CA LYS A 303 0.60 104.68 19.21
C LYS A 303 1.72 105.72 19.37
N ASN A 304 2.75 105.67 18.52
CA ASN A 304 3.92 106.54 18.60
C ASN A 304 3.85 107.74 17.64
N GLU A 305 2.70 108.00 17.01
CA GLU A 305 2.51 109.18 16.15
C GLU A 305 2.40 110.44 17.02
N GLU A 306 3.28 111.42 16.79
CA GLU A 306 3.34 112.66 17.59
C GLU A 306 2.41 113.76 17.05
N ASP A 307 1.99 113.69 15.79
CA ASP A 307 1.06 114.64 15.18
C ASP A 307 -0.40 114.25 15.48
N ASP A 308 -1.09 115.08 16.26
CA ASP A 308 -2.47 114.84 16.71
C ASP A 308 -3.47 114.62 15.57
N ILE A 309 -3.29 115.29 14.43
CA ILE A 309 -4.20 115.18 13.28
C ILE A 309 -3.92 113.88 12.52
N LEU A 310 -2.65 113.56 12.28
CA LEU A 310 -2.26 112.31 11.62
C LEU A 310 -2.59 111.09 12.47
N PHE A 311 -2.46 111.17 13.80
CA PHE A 311 -2.90 110.12 14.71
C PHE A 311 -4.39 109.82 14.56
N ILE A 312 -5.25 110.85 14.60
CA ILE A 312 -6.70 110.69 14.46
C ILE A 312 -7.07 110.15 13.07
N GLN A 313 -6.42 110.64 12.01
CA GLN A 313 -6.68 110.17 10.64
C GLN A 313 -6.19 108.75 10.37
N SER A 314 -5.11 108.31 11.05
CA SER A 314 -4.54 106.98 10.89
C SER A 314 -5.05 105.95 11.90
N TYR A 315 -5.84 106.38 12.91
CA TYR A 315 -6.35 105.51 13.97
C TYR A 315 -7.13 104.33 13.37
N PRO A 316 -6.74 103.08 13.67
CA PRO A 316 -7.36 101.93 13.06
C PRO A 316 -8.78 101.72 13.59
N SER A 317 -9.67 101.25 12.72
CA SER A 317 -11.03 100.85 13.13
C SER A 317 -10.96 99.54 13.89
N VAL A 318 -10.95 99.61 15.22
CA VAL A 318 -10.96 98.44 16.11
C VAL A 318 -12.40 97.93 16.26
N PRO A 319 -12.64 96.60 16.27
CA PRO A 319 -13.95 96.05 16.59
C PRO A 319 -14.50 96.61 17.90
N ALA A 320 -15.78 96.98 17.93
CA ALA A 320 -16.40 97.70 19.05
C ALA A 320 -16.64 96.85 20.31
N GLU A 321 -16.59 95.53 20.19
CA GLU A 321 -16.88 94.60 21.28
C GLU A 321 -15.81 93.51 21.35
N PHE A 322 -14.94 93.61 22.35
CA PHE A 322 -14.20 92.48 22.88
C PHE A 322 -15.09 91.85 23.94
N SER A 323 -15.76 90.74 23.61
CA SER A 323 -16.61 90.03 24.57
C SER A 323 -15.74 89.40 25.67
N ASP A 324 -16.03 89.70 26.93
CA ASP A 324 -15.41 89.10 28.11
C ASP A 324 -16.15 87.82 28.60
N ASP A 325 -17.32 87.50 28.03
CA ASP A 325 -18.05 86.28 28.38
C ASP A 325 -17.58 85.10 27.53
N TRP A 326 -16.72 84.25 28.12
CA TRP A 326 -16.12 83.06 27.50
C TRP A 326 -16.60 81.77 28.16
N THR A 327 -17.90 81.64 28.44
CA THR A 327 -18.47 80.37 28.92
C THR A 327 -18.40 79.29 27.83
N LEU A 328 -17.25 78.61 27.73
CA LEU A 328 -17.06 77.40 26.94
C LEU A 328 -17.68 76.21 27.70
N SER A 329 -18.97 75.98 27.46
CA SER A 329 -19.61 74.72 27.85
C SER A 329 -19.46 73.72 26.71
N ILE A 330 -18.88 72.57 26.99
CA ILE A 330 -18.87 71.40 26.09
C ILE A 330 -19.79 70.38 26.74
N ASP A 331 -20.70 69.80 25.98
CA ASP A 331 -21.61 68.79 26.49
C ASP A 331 -20.83 67.50 26.79
N THR A 332 -20.75 67.13 28.07
CA THR A 332 -20.06 65.92 28.55
C THR A 332 -21.03 64.80 28.95
N GLU A 333 -22.35 64.97 28.76
CA GLU A 333 -23.31 63.98 29.21
C GLU A 333 -23.42 62.79 28.22
N LEU A 334 -22.92 61.63 28.66
CA LEU A 334 -23.07 60.36 27.96
C LEU A 334 -24.50 59.83 28.17
N ASN A 335 -25.33 59.90 27.14
CA ASN A 335 -26.70 59.36 27.18
C ASN A 335 -26.72 57.86 26.83
N PHE A 336 -26.95 57.03 27.85
CA PHE A 336 -26.86 55.56 27.78
C PHE A 336 -28.21 54.83 27.54
N GLY A 337 -29.24 55.53 27.09
CA GLY A 337 -30.63 55.03 27.05
C GLY A 337 -30.84 53.71 26.27
N THR A 338 -29.94 53.36 25.34
CA THR A 338 -30.05 52.16 24.48
C THR A 338 -29.30 50.93 25.02
N MET A 339 -28.44 51.05 26.03
CA MET A 339 -27.64 49.91 26.55
C MET A 339 -28.46 48.89 27.34
N ARG A 340 -29.55 49.33 27.98
CA ARG A 340 -30.35 48.45 28.85
C ARG A 340 -31.17 47.44 28.05
N ASN A 341 -31.68 47.83 26.89
CA ASN A 341 -32.45 46.96 26.00
C ASN A 341 -31.54 45.96 25.26
N THR A 342 -30.39 46.43 24.76
CA THR A 342 -29.39 45.57 24.09
C THR A 342 -28.78 44.51 25.01
N LYS A 343 -28.62 44.82 26.31
CA LYS A 343 -28.28 43.83 27.33
C LYS A 343 -29.36 42.75 27.47
N ALA A 344 -30.63 43.14 27.53
CA ALA A 344 -31.74 42.19 27.69
C ALA A 344 -31.84 41.23 26.49
N GLU A 345 -31.69 41.76 25.27
CA GLU A 345 -31.67 40.97 24.03
C GLU A 345 -30.51 39.97 24.00
N LEU A 346 -29.31 40.37 24.40
CA LEU A 346 -28.16 39.44 24.50
C LEU A 346 -28.42 38.31 25.50
N MET A 347 -28.97 38.64 26.66
CA MET A 347 -29.26 37.62 27.69
C MET A 347 -30.27 36.58 27.20
N ASP A 348 -31.30 37.00 26.46
CA ASP A 348 -32.30 36.10 25.87
C ASP A 348 -31.69 35.20 24.77
N GLU A 349 -30.80 35.75 23.95
CA GLU A 349 -30.09 34.98 22.91
C GLU A 349 -29.11 33.97 23.53
N ILE A 350 -28.36 34.35 24.56
CA ILE A 350 -27.50 33.43 25.33
C ILE A 350 -28.34 32.31 25.94
N GLU A 351 -29.47 32.63 26.59
CA GLU A 351 -30.34 31.62 27.21
C GLU A 351 -30.87 30.63 26.15
N THR A 352 -31.21 31.12 24.96
CA THR A 352 -31.64 30.30 23.83
C THR A 352 -30.55 29.33 23.37
N HIS A 353 -29.30 29.79 23.25
CA HIS A 353 -28.18 28.93 22.89
C HIS A 353 -27.84 27.90 23.97
N LEU A 354 -27.92 28.27 25.26
CA LEU A 354 -27.69 27.33 26.37
C LEU A 354 -28.77 26.25 26.43
N LYS A 355 -30.04 26.58 26.14
CA LYS A 355 -31.13 25.59 26.02
C LYS A 355 -30.86 24.59 24.89
N LYS A 356 -30.37 25.05 23.74
CA LYS A 356 -29.96 24.16 22.63
C LYS A 356 -28.81 23.24 23.04
N LEU A 357 -27.81 23.75 23.76
CA LEU A 357 -26.69 22.97 24.28
C LEU A 357 -27.16 21.89 25.27
N CYS A 358 -28.07 22.22 26.18
CA CYS A 358 -28.72 21.26 27.08
C CYS A 358 -29.37 20.10 26.32
N ALA A 359 -30.13 20.40 25.27
CA ALA A 359 -30.81 19.38 24.47
C ALA A 359 -29.82 18.40 23.81
N VAL A 360 -28.67 18.91 23.35
CA VAL A 360 -27.57 18.07 22.82
C VAL A 360 -26.95 17.21 23.93
N GLY A 361 -26.75 17.77 25.12
CA GLY A 361 -26.20 17.06 26.28
C GLY A 361 -27.05 15.93 26.83
N GLU A 362 -28.37 16.08 26.76
CA GLU A 362 -29.32 15.03 27.15
C GLU A 362 -29.27 13.83 26.20
N ARG A 363 -29.00 14.04 24.90
CA ARG A 363 -28.83 12.95 23.93
C ARG A 363 -27.51 12.18 24.11
N LEU A 364 -26.47 12.83 24.63
CA LEU A 364 -25.12 12.27 24.76
C LEU A 364 -24.80 11.64 26.13
N TYR A 365 -25.77 11.55 27.05
CA TYR A 365 -25.54 11.15 28.45
C TYR A 365 -24.44 11.97 29.19
N LEU A 366 -24.07 13.14 28.65
CA LEU A 366 -23.11 14.09 29.22
C LEU A 366 -23.79 15.12 30.13
N ARG A 367 -24.99 14.81 30.61
CA ARG A 367 -25.90 15.71 31.33
C ARG A 367 -25.21 16.44 32.48
N VAL A 368 -24.37 15.75 33.25
CA VAL A 368 -23.65 16.34 34.40
C VAL A 368 -22.57 17.33 33.95
N GLY A 369 -21.78 16.98 32.93
CA GLY A 369 -20.72 17.86 32.42
C GLY A 369 -21.25 19.13 31.76
N MET A 370 -22.32 19.01 30.95
CA MET A 370 -22.95 20.18 30.34
C MET A 370 -23.68 21.06 31.35
N GLN A 371 -24.34 20.48 32.35
CA GLN A 371 -24.97 21.27 33.41
C GLN A 371 -23.94 22.08 34.21
N LEU A 372 -22.77 21.49 34.51
CA LEU A 372 -21.68 22.20 35.16
C LEU A 372 -21.15 23.36 34.31
N LEU A 373 -20.96 23.13 33.00
CA LEU A 373 -20.48 24.16 32.08
C LEU A 373 -21.49 25.31 31.93
N ILE A 374 -22.78 25.01 31.84
CA ILE A 374 -23.86 26.00 31.80
C ILE A 374 -23.92 26.79 33.12
N ASN A 375 -23.79 26.11 34.26
CA ASN A 375 -23.75 26.77 35.56
C ASN A 375 -22.52 27.69 35.67
N SER A 376 -21.35 27.28 35.17
CA SER A 376 -20.15 28.11 35.15
C SER A 376 -20.30 29.34 34.24
N ILE A 377 -20.94 29.19 33.07
CA ILE A 377 -21.25 30.32 32.17
C ILE A 377 -22.22 31.29 32.87
N TRP A 378 -23.27 30.77 33.52
CA TRP A 378 -24.20 31.58 34.29
C TRP A 378 -23.54 32.32 35.45
N ILE A 379 -22.65 31.67 36.20
CA ILE A 379 -21.89 32.30 37.29
C ILE A 379 -21.00 33.42 36.73
N GLY A 380 -20.25 33.17 35.65
CA GLY A 380 -19.40 34.18 35.02
C GLY A 380 -20.19 35.37 34.47
N LEU A 381 -21.35 35.12 33.83
CA LEU A 381 -22.25 36.17 33.37
C LEU A 381 -22.86 36.96 34.53
N PHE A 382 -23.21 36.29 35.62
CA PHE A 382 -23.76 36.93 36.82
C PHE A 382 -22.73 37.84 37.51
N GLU A 383 -21.46 37.41 37.59
CA GLU A 383 -20.36 38.25 38.09
C GLU A 383 -20.09 39.46 37.19
N LEU A 384 -20.10 39.28 35.86
CA LEU A 384 -20.00 40.38 34.89
C LEU A 384 -21.14 41.39 35.01
N VAL A 385 -22.35 40.92 35.31
CA VAL A 385 -23.53 41.78 35.53
C VAL A 385 -23.45 42.54 36.86
N LEU A 386 -22.87 41.94 37.90
CA LEU A 386 -22.68 42.57 39.21
C LEU A 386 -21.56 43.63 39.22
N HIS A 387 -20.53 43.48 38.37
CA HIS A 387 -19.47 44.48 38.23
C HIS A 387 -19.80 45.65 37.28
N SER A 388 -20.94 45.60 36.58
CA SER A 388 -21.40 46.66 35.66
C SER A 388 -22.61 47.45 36.18
N LEU A 389 -23.03 47.20 37.43
CA LEU A 389 -23.93 48.05 38.24
C LEU A 389 -23.08 48.87 39.22
#